data_AF-A0A0X8D5T0-F1
#
_entry.id   AF-A0A0X8D5T0-F1
#
_cell.length_a   1.000
_cell.length_b   1.000
_cell.length_c   1.000
_cell.angle_alpha   90.00
_cell.angle_beta   90.00
_cell.angle_gamma   90.00
#
_symmetry.space_group_name_H-M   'P 1'
#
loop_
_entity.id
_entity.type
_entity.pdbx_description
1 polymer ?
#
loop_
_entity_poly.entity_id
_entity_poly.type
_entity_poly.pdbx_seq_one_letter_code
_entity_poly.pdbx_strand_id
1 'polypeptide(L)'
;MKINGKIMITNQKPIIINNRTVVPLRSIFESLGAEIKWDAKKQTVYATKGNRKVMIKIGDQNAVVNGKKVKLNQKATIVNNRTMVPLRFVSEALGASVEWDAKNATVHIKTTIKTN
;
A
#
# COMPACT_ATOMS: atom_id res chain seq x y z
N MET A 1 4.51 -4.62 -11.47
CA MET A 1 4.15 -5.46 -10.30
C MET A 1 3.14 -6.52 -10.74
N LYS A 2 2.98 -7.61 -10.00
CA LYS A 2 1.92 -8.60 -10.25
C LYS A 2 0.95 -8.62 -9.07
N ILE A 3 -0.34 -8.50 -9.34
CA ILE A 3 -1.40 -8.55 -8.33
C ILE A 3 -2.39 -9.63 -8.75
N ASN A 4 -2.60 -10.63 -7.90
CA ASN A 4 -3.41 -11.83 -8.19
C ASN A 4 -3.02 -12.49 -9.51
N GLY A 5 -1.71 -12.61 -9.77
CA GLY A 5 -1.17 -13.19 -11.01
C GLY A 5 -1.21 -12.27 -12.24
N LYS A 6 -1.97 -11.17 -12.22
CA LYS A 6 -2.07 -10.21 -13.32
C LYS A 6 -0.94 -9.18 -13.26
N ILE A 7 -0.28 -8.96 -14.40
CA ILE A 7 0.70 -7.87 -14.53
C ILE A 7 -0.06 -6.54 -14.45
N MET A 8 0.34 -5.71 -13.49
CA MET A 8 -0.15 -4.36 -13.33
C MET A 8 0.95 -3.41 -13.78
N ILE A 9 0.67 -2.69 -14.87
CA ILE A 9 1.45 -1.54 -15.30
C ILE A 9 1.04 -0.40 -14.38
N THR A 10 1.92 -0.03 -13.47
CA THR A 10 1.71 1.10 -12.58
C THR A 10 2.59 2.25 -13.02
N ASN A 11 2.06 3.45 -12.91
CA ASN A 11 2.73 4.70 -13.28
C ASN A 11 3.93 4.99 -12.35
N GLN A 12 4.04 4.25 -11.25
CA GLN A 12 5.19 4.27 -10.34
C GLN A 12 5.57 2.83 -9.99
N LYS A 13 6.83 2.46 -10.24
CA LYS A 13 7.38 1.16 -9.86
C LYS A 13 7.70 1.14 -8.35
N PRO A 14 7.79 -0.05 -7.72
CA PRO A 14 8.42 -0.17 -6.40
C PRO A 14 9.81 0.46 -6.40
N ILE A 15 10.17 1.14 -5.32
CA ILE A 15 11.48 1.76 -5.13
C ILE A 15 12.04 1.39 -3.76
N ILE A 16 13.35 1.48 -3.59
CA ILE A 16 14.01 1.23 -2.30
C ILE A 16 14.36 2.58 -1.68
N ILE A 17 13.90 2.82 -0.46
CA ILE A 17 14.24 3.98 0.37
C ILE A 17 14.75 3.45 1.71
N ASN A 18 15.94 3.86 2.15
CA ASN A 18 16.54 3.43 3.42
C ASN A 18 16.55 1.90 3.59
N ASN A 19 16.93 1.17 2.55
CA ASN A 19 16.91 -0.30 2.52
C ASN A 19 15.51 -0.92 2.75
N ARG A 20 14.44 -0.17 2.48
CA ARG A 20 13.04 -0.63 2.54
C ARG A 20 12.38 -0.47 1.18
N THR A 21 11.75 -1.53 0.68
CA THR A 21 10.90 -1.46 -0.51
C THR A 21 9.61 -0.72 -0.17
N VAL A 22 9.38 0.39 -0.86
CA VAL A 22 8.14 1.15 -0.81
C VAL A 22 7.41 1.06 -2.15
N VAL A 23 6.07 1.12 -2.08
CA VAL A 23 5.19 0.88 -3.23
C VAL A 23 4.07 1.92 -3.30
N PRO A 24 3.54 2.19 -4.50
CA PRO A 24 2.43 3.12 -4.66
C PRO A 24 1.18 2.56 -3.99
N LEU A 25 0.71 3.23 -2.94
CA LEU A 25 -0.44 2.78 -2.17
C LEU A 25 -1.69 2.69 -3.05
N ARG A 26 -2.01 3.78 -3.75
CA ARG A 26 -3.26 3.92 -4.51
C ARG A 26 -3.45 2.78 -5.51
N SER A 27 -2.46 2.55 -6.38
CA SER A 27 -2.55 1.53 -7.43
C SER A 27 -2.78 0.12 -6.87
N ILE A 28 -2.14 -0.20 -5.75
CA ILE A 28 -2.33 -1.51 -5.12
C ILE A 28 -3.73 -1.60 -4.52
N PHE A 29 -4.12 -0.63 -3.71
CA PHE A 29 -5.40 -0.66 -3.01
C PHE A 29 -6.59 -0.66 -4.00
N GLU A 30 -6.56 0.17 -5.05
CA GLU A 30 -7.57 0.20 -6.11
C GLU A 30 -7.65 -1.13 -6.87
N SER A 31 -6.51 -1.73 -7.22
CA SER A 31 -6.48 -3.04 -7.89
C SER A 31 -7.06 -4.17 -7.03
N LEU A 32 -7.07 -3.97 -5.71
CA LEU A 32 -7.66 -4.87 -4.73
C LEU A 32 -9.12 -4.52 -4.40
N GLY A 33 -9.72 -3.56 -5.10
CA GLY A 33 -11.11 -3.14 -4.94
C GLY A 33 -11.34 -2.20 -3.75
N ALA A 34 -10.31 -1.52 -3.26
CA ALA A 34 -10.47 -0.48 -2.25
C ALA A 34 -10.72 0.89 -2.89
N GLU A 35 -11.61 1.67 -2.31
CA GLU A 35 -11.83 3.07 -2.65
C GLU A 35 -10.78 3.95 -1.96
N ILE A 36 -10.22 4.92 -2.69
CA ILE A 36 -9.19 5.84 -2.19
C ILE A 36 -9.69 7.28 -2.22
N LYS A 37 -9.63 7.95 -1.06
CA LYS A 37 -9.84 9.39 -0.92
C LYS A 37 -8.58 10.08 -0.44
N TRP A 38 -8.23 11.19 -1.07
CA TRP A 38 -7.11 12.04 -0.67
C TRP A 38 -7.63 13.34 -0.06
N ASP A 39 -7.16 13.67 1.14
CA ASP A 39 -7.37 14.98 1.75
C ASP A 39 -6.07 15.78 1.64
N ALA A 40 -6.06 16.73 0.70
CA ALA A 40 -4.89 17.57 0.44
C ALA A 40 -4.56 18.50 1.61
N LYS A 41 -5.57 19.01 2.33
CA LYS A 41 -5.37 19.93 3.46
C LYS A 41 -4.69 19.21 4.62
N LYS A 42 -5.08 17.97 4.88
CA LYS A 42 -4.49 17.13 5.95
C LYS A 42 -3.30 16.29 5.49
N GLN A 43 -2.97 16.32 4.20
CA GLN A 43 -2.04 15.42 3.55
C GLN A 43 -2.28 13.95 3.96
N THR A 44 -3.53 13.52 3.89
CA THR A 44 -3.96 12.22 4.42
C THR A 44 -4.67 11.39 3.35
N VAL A 45 -4.24 10.15 3.18
CA VAL A 45 -4.92 9.13 2.39
C VAL A 45 -5.90 8.38 3.27
N TYR A 46 -7.12 8.24 2.81
CA TYR A 46 -8.13 7.33 3.36
C TYR A 46 -8.39 6.24 2.33
N ALA A 47 -8.32 4.98 2.75
CA ALA A 47 -8.62 3.84 1.92
C ALA A 47 -9.68 2.96 2.59
N THR A 48 -10.69 2.54 1.83
CA THR A 48 -11.80 1.73 2.34
C THR A 48 -12.02 0.50 1.47
N LYS A 49 -12.09 -0.69 2.06
CA LYS A 49 -12.45 -1.94 1.38
C LYS A 49 -13.41 -2.74 2.26
N GLY A 50 -14.69 -2.73 1.93
CA GLY A 50 -15.74 -3.27 2.81
C GLY A 50 -15.65 -2.64 4.21
N ASN A 51 -15.50 -3.46 5.24
CA ASN A 51 -15.36 -2.99 6.63
C ASN A 51 -13.94 -2.57 7.01
N ARG A 52 -12.95 -2.73 6.13
CA ARG A 52 -11.57 -2.29 6.40
C ARG A 52 -11.39 -0.82 6.04
N LYS A 53 -10.92 -0.03 7.01
CA LYS A 53 -10.58 1.40 6.87
C LYS A 53 -9.12 1.62 7.19
N VAL A 54 -8.42 2.29 6.31
CA VAL A 54 -7.00 2.62 6.46
C VAL A 54 -6.83 4.13 6.31
N MET A 55 -6.14 4.77 7.25
CA MET A 55 -5.80 6.18 7.21
C MET A 55 -4.28 6.35 7.33
N ILE A 56 -3.68 7.12 6.43
CA ILE A 56 -2.24 7.35 6.40
C ILE A 56 -1.97 8.82 6.13
N LYS A 57 -1.25 9.45 7.06
CA LYS A 57 -0.79 10.83 6.90
C LYS A 57 0.63 10.84 6.34
N ILE A 58 0.88 11.68 5.34
CA ILE A 58 2.22 11.84 4.76
C ILE A 58 3.17 12.39 5.83
N GLY A 59 4.39 11.86 5.87
CA GLY A 59 5.42 12.19 6.86
C GLY A 59 5.24 11.49 8.21
N ASP A 60 4.08 10.86 8.45
CA ASP A 60 3.85 10.08 9.67
C ASP A 60 4.48 8.68 9.55
N GLN A 61 4.97 8.20 10.67
CA GLN A 61 5.45 6.84 10.83
C GLN A 61 4.34 5.91 11.35
N ASN A 62 3.13 6.42 11.54
CA ASN A 62 1.97 5.65 11.95
C ASN A 62 0.88 5.71 10.88
N ALA A 63 0.24 4.57 10.69
CA ALA A 63 -1.03 4.44 9.99
C ALA A 63 -2.12 4.08 10.99
N VAL A 64 -3.38 4.26 10.63
CA VAL A 64 -4.52 3.75 11.38
C VAL A 64 -5.26 2.73 10.54
N VAL A 65 -5.39 1.50 11.03
CA VAL A 65 -6.11 0.40 10.38
C VAL A 65 -7.24 -0.03 11.30
N ASN A 66 -8.49 0.11 10.85
CA ASN A 66 -9.69 -0.19 11.63
C ASN A 66 -9.69 0.47 13.02
N GLY A 67 -9.26 1.74 13.08
CA GLY A 67 -9.17 2.51 14.33
C GLY A 67 -7.95 2.20 15.19
N LYS A 68 -7.13 1.18 14.86
CA LYS A 68 -5.91 0.83 15.60
C LYS A 68 -4.68 1.45 14.94
N LYS A 69 -3.79 2.03 15.74
CA LYS A 69 -2.50 2.55 15.25
C LYS A 69 -1.57 1.39 14.87
N VAL A 70 -0.97 1.49 13.69
CA VAL A 70 0.00 0.54 13.14
C VAL A 70 1.28 1.31 12.81
N LYS A 71 2.40 0.90 13.39
CA LYS A 71 3.70 1.54 13.16
C LYS A 71 4.28 1.10 11.82
N LEU A 72 4.61 2.07 10.99
CA LEU A 72 5.34 1.87 9.74
C LEU A 72 6.85 1.77 10.03
N ASN A 73 7.52 0.84 9.36
CA ASN A 73 8.99 0.74 9.41
C ASN A 73 9.71 1.77 8.52
N GLN A 74 8.96 2.51 7.70
CA GLN A 74 9.40 3.67 6.93
C GLN A 74 8.20 4.63 6.80
N LYS A 75 8.44 5.92 7.00
CA LYS A 75 7.39 6.96 6.93
C LYS A 75 6.70 6.95 5.57
N ALA A 76 5.40 7.20 5.56
CA ALA A 76 4.67 7.41 4.31
C ALA A 76 5.21 8.67 3.63
N THR A 77 5.61 8.56 2.36
CA THR A 77 6.25 9.66 1.63
C THR A 77 5.59 9.89 0.27
N ILE A 78 5.81 11.05 -0.32
CA ILE A 78 5.40 11.33 -1.70
C ILE A 78 6.63 11.21 -2.59
N VAL A 79 6.55 10.37 -3.63
CA VAL A 79 7.55 10.30 -4.70
C VAL A 79 6.81 10.40 -6.03
N ASN A 80 7.25 11.30 -6.91
CA ASN A 80 6.61 11.54 -8.21
C ASN A 80 5.08 11.75 -8.11
N ASN A 81 4.65 12.54 -7.14
CA ASN A 81 3.23 12.82 -6.88
C ASN A 81 2.38 11.57 -6.56
N ARG A 82 3.02 10.55 -5.94
CA ARG A 82 2.37 9.31 -5.49
C ARG A 82 2.73 9.05 -4.02
N THR A 83 1.71 8.67 -3.24
CA THR A 83 1.92 8.19 -1.88
C THR A 83 2.57 6.81 -1.91
N MET A 84 3.77 6.74 -1.34
CA MET A 84 4.58 5.54 -1.19
C MET A 84 4.53 5.07 0.25
N VAL A 85 4.25 3.79 0.44
CA VAL A 85 4.20 3.14 1.76
C VAL A 85 5.05 1.87 1.76
N PRO A 86 5.52 1.42 2.94
CA PRO A 86 6.31 0.20 3.01
C PRO A 86 5.51 -1.01 2.55
N LEU A 87 6.16 -1.89 1.78
CA LEU A 87 5.51 -3.07 1.22
C LEU A 87 4.86 -3.96 2.30
N ARG A 88 5.54 -4.13 3.44
CA ARG A 88 5.05 -4.92 4.57
C ARG A 88 3.72 -4.38 5.14
N PHE A 89 3.58 -3.05 5.20
CA PHE A 89 2.35 -2.44 5.68
C PHE A 89 1.15 -2.78 4.78
N VAL A 90 1.34 -2.84 3.45
CA VAL A 90 0.27 -3.20 2.52
C VAL A 90 -0.25 -4.61 2.78
N SER A 91 0.67 -5.56 3.06
CA SER A 91 0.34 -6.94 3.42
C SER A 91 -0.54 -6.99 4.67
N GLU A 92 -0.11 -6.33 5.74
CA GLU A 92 -0.79 -6.31 7.04
C GLU A 92 -2.13 -5.57 6.99
N ALA A 93 -2.18 -4.40 6.37
CA ALA A 93 -3.36 -3.53 6.34
C ALA A 93 -4.53 -4.15 5.58
N LEU A 94 -4.24 -4.94 4.54
CA LEU A 94 -5.25 -5.55 3.67
C LEU A 94 -5.44 -7.05 3.89
N GLY A 95 -4.60 -7.68 4.71
CA GLY A 95 -4.58 -9.14 4.85
C GLY A 95 -4.20 -9.84 3.53
N ALA A 96 -3.28 -9.23 2.78
CA ALA A 96 -2.77 -9.77 1.52
C ALA A 96 -1.40 -10.42 1.75
N SER A 97 -1.12 -11.55 1.12
CA SER A 97 0.23 -12.10 1.04
C SER A 97 1.02 -11.31 0.02
N VAL A 98 2.19 -10.82 0.40
CA VAL A 98 3.05 -10.02 -0.47
C VAL A 98 4.44 -10.61 -0.51
N GLU A 99 4.92 -10.93 -1.71
CA GLU A 99 6.23 -11.51 -1.97
C GLU A 99 7.04 -10.56 -2.87
N TRP A 100 8.32 -10.38 -2.55
CA TRP A 100 9.25 -9.64 -3.39
C TRP A 100 10.11 -10.62 -4.19
N ASP A 101 10.02 -10.56 -5.51
CA ASP A 101 10.92 -11.25 -6.43
C ASP A 101 12.11 -10.33 -6.74
N ALA A 102 13.24 -10.61 -6.08
CA ALA A 102 14.47 -9.87 -6.28
C ALA A 102 15.09 -10.08 -7.66
N LYS A 103 14.92 -11.26 -8.27
CA LYS A 103 15.49 -11.61 -9.58
C LYS A 103 14.87 -10.77 -10.70
N ASN A 104 13.57 -10.53 -10.61
CA ASN A 104 12.82 -9.74 -11.60
C ASN A 104 12.45 -8.33 -11.11
N ALA A 105 12.97 -7.89 -9.97
CA ALA A 105 12.61 -6.65 -9.28
C ALA A 105 11.08 -6.42 -9.23
N THR A 106 10.32 -7.49 -8.94
CA THR A 106 8.87 -7.52 -9.08
C THR A 106 8.20 -7.81 -7.74
N VAL A 107 7.23 -6.99 -7.35
CA VAL A 107 6.34 -7.28 -6.23
C VAL A 107 5.20 -8.18 -6.71
N HIS A 108 4.98 -9.28 -6.02
CA HIS A 108 3.83 -10.17 -6.13
C HIS A 108 2.88 -9.94 -4.96
N ILE A 109 1.63 -9.62 -5.24
CA ILE A 109 0.58 -9.45 -4.24
C ILE A 109 -0.49 -10.49 -4.51
N LYS A 110 -0.77 -11.34 -3.52
CA LYS A 110 -1.85 -12.32 -3.53
C LYS A 110 -2.81 -11.99 -2.40
N THR A 111 -4.04 -11.62 -2.72
CA THR A 111 -5.08 -11.49 -1.68
C THR A 111 -5.74 -12.82 -1.43
N THR A 112 -5.79 -13.26 -0.17
CA THR A 112 -6.70 -14.33 0.23
C THR A 112 -8.10 -13.75 0.24
N ILE A 113 -8.85 -13.91 -0.85
CA ILE A 113 -10.29 -13.64 -0.83
C ILE A 113 -10.88 -14.75 0.05
N LYS A 114 -11.19 -14.43 1.31
CA LYS A 114 -12.15 -15.24 2.06
C LYS A 114 -13.50 -14.94 1.42
N THR A 115 -13.89 -15.76 0.44
CA THR A 115 -15.28 -15.87 0.01
C THR A 115 -16.06 -16.35 1.24
N ASN A 116 -17.01 -15.56 1.68
CA ASN A 116 -17.98 -15.94 2.70
C ASN A 116 -19.32 -16.17 2.02
#